data_AF-A0A382KB88-F1
#
_entry.id   AF-A0A382KB88-F1
#
_cell.length_a   1.000
_cell.length_b   1.000
_cell.length_c   1.000
_cell.angle_alpha   90.00
_cell.angle_beta   90.00
_cell.angle_gamma   90.00
#
_symmetry.space_group_name_H-M   'P 1'
#
loop_
_entity.id
_entity.type
_entity.pdbx_description
1 polymer ?
#
loop_
_entity_poly.entity_id
_entity_poly.type
_entity_poly.pdbx_seq_one_letter_code
_entity_poly.pdbx_strand_id
1 'polypeptide(L)'
;MMGPAQAIANHFGRSLSGSTVYQQPFRHWVLTETLPADVLASIVRIPAEVPSTNALEGSQRSEFEGRFFFSPCNRTRYLVCDDVARAFQSIEIIQLIEKYTDINLRKTWLRIEYTQDQAGYYLQPHTDTIDPKRFTLVITLPTALHLEAMGTDLYDTDHNYVSTQPRTINGALAFVPGSETWHGFSKKPIQGIRRSLILNYVGDGWPQTLDLSFPEFRVGQSA
;
A
#
# COMPACT_ATOMS: atom_id res chain seq x y z
N MET A 1 -27.68 8.62 -4.75
CA MET A 1 -26.52 8.84 -3.85
C MET A 1 -25.37 8.00 -4.35
N MET A 2 -24.15 8.53 -4.34
CA MET A 2 -22.95 7.79 -4.68
C MET A 2 -22.66 6.74 -3.60
N GLY A 3 -22.36 5.49 -3.98
CA GLY A 3 -21.99 4.45 -3.02
C GLY A 3 -20.62 4.70 -2.37
N PRO A 4 -20.33 4.15 -1.17
CA PRO A 4 -19.08 4.40 -0.46
C PRO A 4 -17.81 4.08 -1.27
N ALA A 5 -17.76 2.92 -1.93
CA ALA A 5 -16.64 2.54 -2.80
C ALA A 5 -16.41 3.55 -3.95
N GLN A 6 -17.47 4.07 -4.56
CA GLN A 6 -17.35 5.07 -5.62
C GLN A 6 -16.84 6.41 -5.07
N ALA A 7 -17.25 6.79 -3.86
CA ALA A 7 -16.74 8.00 -3.21
C ALA A 7 -15.23 7.89 -2.93
N ILE A 8 -14.76 6.71 -2.49
CA ILE A 8 -13.34 6.42 -2.30
C ILE A 8 -12.59 6.47 -3.64
N ALA A 9 -13.11 5.81 -4.69
CA ALA A 9 -12.51 5.82 -6.02
C ALA A 9 -12.36 7.26 -6.56
N ASN A 10 -13.40 8.08 -6.46
CA ASN A 10 -13.36 9.47 -6.90
C ASN A 10 -12.38 10.33 -6.08
N HIS A 11 -12.25 10.06 -4.78
CA HIS A 11 -11.27 10.74 -3.94
C HIS A 11 -9.84 10.37 -4.35
N PHE A 12 -9.54 9.07 -4.45
CA PHE A 12 -8.24 8.59 -4.89
C PHE A 12 -7.89 9.09 -6.30
N GLY A 13 -8.85 9.11 -7.23
CA GLY A 13 -8.61 9.57 -8.59
C GLY A 13 -8.20 11.04 -8.68
N ARG A 14 -8.73 11.90 -7.80
CA ARG A 14 -8.28 13.29 -7.65
C ARG A 14 -6.87 13.37 -7.08
N SER A 15 -6.58 12.59 -6.03
CA SER A 15 -5.26 12.52 -5.41
C SER A 15 -4.18 12.06 -6.40
N LEU A 16 -4.43 10.98 -7.15
CA LEU A 16 -3.51 10.47 -8.17
C LEU A 16 -3.30 11.49 -9.29
N SER A 17 -4.36 12.18 -9.73
CA SER A 17 -4.24 13.19 -10.79
C SER A 17 -3.49 14.45 -10.35
N GLY A 18 -3.50 14.77 -9.06
CA GLY A 18 -2.74 15.87 -8.46
C GLY A 18 -1.36 15.46 -7.93
N SER A 19 -0.94 14.21 -8.15
CA SER A 19 0.30 13.69 -7.60
C SER A 19 1.55 14.37 -8.17
N THR A 20 2.60 14.44 -7.36
CA THR A 20 3.92 14.85 -7.85
C THR A 20 4.65 13.63 -8.40
N VAL A 21 5.18 13.74 -9.62
CA VAL A 21 5.94 12.68 -10.28
C VAL A 21 7.42 12.97 -10.17
N TYR A 22 8.18 12.00 -9.67
CA TYR A 22 9.63 12.05 -9.60
C TYR A 22 10.21 11.01 -10.54
N GLN A 23 11.37 11.31 -11.15
CA GLN A 23 12.09 10.38 -12.01
C GLN A 23 13.26 9.69 -11.29
N GLN A 24 13.69 10.23 -10.15
CA GLN A 24 14.85 9.79 -9.37
C GLN A 24 14.41 9.51 -7.93
N PRO A 25 14.94 8.47 -7.25
CA PRO A 25 15.95 7.52 -7.75
C PRO A 25 15.41 6.52 -8.79
N PHE A 26 14.09 6.40 -8.86
CA PHE A 26 13.35 5.73 -9.93
C PHE A 26 12.03 6.46 -10.13
N ARG A 27 11.30 6.15 -11.21
CA ARG A 27 10.01 6.78 -11.48
C ARG A 27 8.98 6.40 -10.41
N HIS A 28 8.50 7.40 -9.68
CA HIS A 28 7.49 7.21 -8.63
C HIS A 28 6.55 8.42 -8.50
N TRP A 29 5.43 8.21 -7.80
CA TRP A 29 4.41 9.21 -7.57
C TRP A 29 4.23 9.43 -6.07
N VAL A 30 4.19 10.69 -5.66
CA VAL A 30 3.86 11.07 -4.29
C VAL A 30 2.49 11.74 -4.30
N LEU A 31 1.56 11.13 -3.58
CA LEU A 31 0.16 11.53 -3.46
C LEU A 31 -0.07 12.16 -2.08
N THR A 32 -1.07 13.04 -2.00
CA THR A 32 -1.58 13.63 -0.76
C THR A 32 -3.08 13.41 -0.68
N GLU A 33 -3.62 13.28 0.53
CA GLU A 33 -5.06 13.07 0.75
C GLU A 33 -5.60 11.89 -0.09
N THR A 34 -5.03 10.71 0.14
CA THR A 34 -5.26 9.53 -0.72
C THR A 34 -6.63 8.90 -0.48
N LEU A 35 -7.11 8.94 0.76
CA LEU A 35 -8.42 8.41 1.17
C LEU A 35 -9.29 9.49 1.82
N PRO A 36 -10.63 9.37 1.76
CA PRO A 36 -11.52 10.18 2.59
C PRO A 36 -11.16 10.07 4.09
N ALA A 37 -11.28 11.17 4.83
CA ALA A 37 -10.84 11.24 6.23
C ALA A 37 -11.60 10.27 7.15
N ASP A 38 -12.88 10.05 6.90
CA ASP A 38 -13.74 9.10 7.61
C ASP A 38 -13.35 7.63 7.31
N VAL A 39 -12.93 7.35 6.08
CA VAL A 39 -12.40 6.03 5.67
C VAL A 39 -11.07 5.76 6.37
N LEU A 40 -10.15 6.73 6.40
CA LEU A 40 -8.89 6.63 7.16
C LEU A 40 -9.16 6.36 8.64
N ALA A 41 -10.05 7.14 9.26
CA ALA A 41 -10.40 6.98 10.67
C ALA A 41 -11.02 5.60 10.96
N SER A 42 -11.79 5.05 10.02
CA SER A 42 -12.40 3.72 10.14
C SER A 42 -11.36 2.61 10.03
N ILE A 43 -10.40 2.71 9.10
CA ILE A 43 -9.29 1.74 8.97
C ILE A 43 -8.44 1.70 10.24
N VAL A 44 -8.07 2.87 10.78
CA VAL A 44 -7.22 2.96 11.99
C VAL A 44 -7.89 2.33 13.22
N ARG A 45 -9.23 2.28 13.27
CA ARG A 45 -10.01 1.68 14.36
C ARG A 45 -10.16 0.16 14.25
N ILE A 46 -9.72 -0.46 13.15
CA ILE A 46 -9.72 -1.91 13.03
C ILE A 46 -8.80 -2.47 14.14
N PRO A 47 -9.30 -3.41 14.98
CA PRO A 47 -8.53 -3.98 16.08
C PRO A 47 -7.57 -5.07 15.56
N ALA A 48 -6.70 -4.70 14.62
CA ALA A 48 -5.63 -5.58 14.14
C ALA A 48 -4.50 -5.64 15.19
N GLU A 49 -3.90 -6.82 15.31
CA GLU A 49 -2.81 -7.04 16.24
C GLU A 49 -1.55 -6.28 15.79
N VAL A 50 -0.83 -5.68 16.74
CA VAL A 50 0.49 -5.09 16.48
C VAL A 50 1.52 -6.20 16.66
N PRO A 51 2.22 -6.63 15.60
CA PRO A 51 3.10 -7.79 15.72
C PRO A 51 4.34 -7.48 16.55
N SER A 52 4.77 -8.47 17.35
CA SER A 52 5.96 -8.33 18.19
C SER A 52 7.22 -8.11 17.34
N THR A 53 8.13 -7.24 17.81
CA THR A 53 9.38 -6.93 17.11
C THR A 53 10.52 -7.91 17.38
N ASN A 54 10.33 -8.83 18.35
CA ASN A 54 11.30 -9.90 18.66
C ASN A 54 11.46 -10.92 17.53
N ALA A 55 10.60 -10.89 16.51
CA ALA A 55 10.68 -11.72 15.31
C ALA A 55 11.31 -11.02 14.09
N LEU A 56 11.78 -9.77 14.21
CA LEU A 56 12.02 -8.86 13.07
C LEU A 56 13.41 -8.21 13.05
N GLU A 57 14.45 -8.94 13.50
CA GLU A 57 15.83 -8.55 13.20
C GLU A 57 16.18 -8.89 11.74
N GLY A 58 15.88 -7.96 10.82
CA GLY A 58 16.43 -7.96 9.47
C GLY A 58 15.75 -8.85 8.45
N SER A 59 14.56 -9.38 8.74
CA SER A 59 13.80 -10.24 7.82
C SER A 59 12.47 -9.63 7.40
N GLN A 60 11.99 -10.05 6.22
CA GLN A 60 10.57 -9.94 5.87
C GLN A 60 9.75 -10.64 6.97
N ARG A 61 8.59 -10.05 7.35
CA ARG A 61 7.64 -10.72 8.26
C ARG A 61 7.30 -12.10 7.68
N SER A 62 7.18 -13.12 8.53
CA SER A 62 6.60 -14.41 8.11
C SER A 62 5.24 -14.14 7.45
N GLU A 63 4.91 -14.89 6.40
CA GLU A 63 3.90 -14.47 5.40
C GLU A 63 2.49 -14.22 5.96
N PHE A 64 2.19 -14.67 7.18
CA PHE A 64 0.86 -14.57 7.79
C PHE A 64 0.84 -14.17 9.27
N GLU A 65 1.94 -14.29 10.02
CA GLU A 65 1.90 -14.01 11.46
C GLU A 65 1.79 -12.49 11.71
N GLY A 66 0.66 -12.07 12.27
CA GLY A 66 0.39 -10.67 12.59
C GLY A 66 0.10 -9.77 11.38
N ARG A 67 -0.16 -10.32 10.19
CA ARG A 67 -0.53 -9.53 9.01
C ARG A 67 -2.04 -9.43 8.87
N PHE A 68 -2.55 -8.23 8.59
CA PHE A 68 -3.97 -7.99 8.39
C PHE A 68 -4.25 -7.69 6.91
N PHE A 69 -4.89 -8.61 6.21
CA PHE A 69 -5.27 -8.43 4.81
C PHE A 69 -6.72 -8.00 4.67
N PHE A 70 -7.07 -7.24 3.64
CA PHE A 70 -8.46 -7.02 3.26
C PHE A 70 -8.96 -8.22 2.42
N SER A 71 -8.78 -9.42 2.98
CA SER A 71 -9.22 -10.70 2.43
C SER A 71 -10.75 -10.83 2.48
N PRO A 72 -11.36 -11.83 1.81
CA PRO A 72 -12.81 -12.01 1.83
C PRO A 72 -13.42 -12.06 3.24
N CYS A 73 -12.75 -12.71 4.19
CA CYS A 73 -13.23 -12.80 5.57
C CYS A 73 -13.21 -11.43 6.27
N ASN A 74 -12.13 -10.66 6.13
CA ASN A 74 -12.01 -9.33 6.75
C ASN A 74 -12.89 -8.29 6.07
N ARG A 75 -13.10 -8.38 4.75
CA ARG A 75 -14.08 -7.56 4.02
C ARG A 75 -15.52 -7.81 4.48
N THR A 76 -15.87 -9.06 4.74
CA THR A 76 -17.18 -9.42 5.31
C THR A 76 -17.35 -8.87 6.72
N ARG A 77 -16.26 -8.86 7.51
CA ARG A 77 -16.27 -8.41 8.90
C ARG A 77 -16.25 -6.89 9.08
N TYR A 78 -15.55 -6.18 8.20
CA TYR A 78 -15.34 -4.73 8.28
C TYR A 78 -15.71 -4.07 6.96
N LEU A 79 -16.84 -3.35 6.93
CA LEU A 79 -17.36 -2.72 5.71
C LEU A 79 -16.35 -1.78 5.03
N VAL A 80 -15.55 -1.04 5.81
CA VAL A 80 -14.50 -0.17 5.25
C VAL A 80 -13.47 -0.95 4.43
N CYS A 81 -13.15 -2.19 4.81
CA CYS A 81 -12.25 -3.03 4.03
C CYS A 81 -12.89 -3.40 2.69
N ASP A 82 -14.19 -3.70 2.67
CA ASP A 82 -14.93 -4.00 1.45
C ASP A 82 -15.01 -2.78 0.53
N ASP A 83 -15.38 -1.62 1.07
CA ASP A 83 -15.52 -0.38 0.32
C ASP A 83 -14.20 0.04 -0.34
N VAL A 84 -13.10 -0.02 0.41
CA VAL A 84 -11.76 0.26 -0.12
C VAL A 84 -11.36 -0.77 -1.17
N ALA A 85 -11.53 -2.06 -0.90
CA ALA A 85 -11.18 -3.11 -1.85
C ALA A 85 -11.98 -2.96 -3.16
N ARG A 86 -13.29 -2.69 -3.09
CA ARG A 86 -14.13 -2.46 -4.28
C ARG A 86 -13.71 -1.22 -5.06
N ALA A 87 -13.34 -0.13 -4.37
CA ALA A 87 -12.83 1.07 -5.02
C ALA A 87 -11.58 0.78 -5.85
N PHE A 88 -10.59 0.08 -5.29
CA PHE A 88 -9.35 -0.27 -5.98
C PHE A 88 -9.51 -1.45 -6.96
N GLN A 89 -10.56 -2.26 -6.86
CA GLN A 89 -10.91 -3.28 -7.87
C GLN A 89 -11.59 -2.67 -9.11
N SER A 90 -12.15 -1.46 -8.98
CA SER A 90 -12.99 -0.83 -10.01
C SER A 90 -12.24 -0.53 -11.30
N ILE A 91 -12.93 -0.71 -12.43
CA ILE A 91 -12.35 -0.46 -13.76
C ILE A 91 -11.86 0.99 -13.93
N GLU A 92 -12.54 1.95 -13.30
CA GLU A 92 -12.18 3.37 -13.36
C GLU A 92 -10.81 3.62 -12.73
N ILE A 93 -10.54 3.05 -11.55
CA ILE A 93 -9.25 3.18 -10.89
C ILE A 93 -8.17 2.42 -11.65
N ILE A 94 -8.47 1.22 -12.15
CA ILE A 94 -7.52 0.45 -12.95
C ILE A 94 -7.09 1.25 -14.19
N GLN A 95 -8.04 1.77 -14.97
CA GLN A 95 -7.74 2.56 -16.16
C GLN A 95 -6.96 3.84 -15.83
N LEU A 96 -7.26 4.47 -14.70
CA LEU A 96 -6.52 5.65 -14.27
C LEU A 96 -5.06 5.32 -13.93
N ILE A 97 -4.83 4.24 -13.19
CA ILE A 97 -3.46 3.79 -12.86
C ILE A 97 -2.71 3.41 -14.14
N GLU A 98 -3.31 2.60 -15.02
CA GLU A 98 -2.72 2.21 -16.31
C GLU A 98 -2.32 3.46 -17.12
N LYS A 99 -3.18 4.49 -17.17
CA LYS A 99 -2.89 5.75 -17.87
C LYS A 99 -1.66 6.48 -17.32
N TYR A 100 -1.50 6.58 -16.00
CA TYR A 100 -0.37 7.30 -15.41
C TYR A 100 0.93 6.51 -15.46
N THR A 101 0.85 5.19 -15.35
CA THR A 101 2.02 4.33 -15.14
C THR A 101 2.51 3.62 -16.41
N ASP A 102 1.67 3.55 -17.46
CA ASP A 102 1.93 2.82 -18.71
C ASP A 102 2.13 1.30 -18.51
N ILE A 103 1.32 0.73 -17.60
CA ILE A 103 1.28 -0.72 -17.34
C ILE A 103 -0.07 -1.31 -17.74
N ASN A 104 -0.14 -2.65 -17.74
CA ASN A 104 -1.40 -3.39 -17.87
C ASN A 104 -1.68 -4.18 -16.59
N LEU A 105 -2.84 -3.90 -15.99
CA LEU A 105 -3.31 -4.50 -14.74
C LEU A 105 -4.46 -5.49 -14.94
N ARG A 106 -5.11 -5.56 -16.11
CA ARG A 106 -6.34 -6.38 -16.33
C ARG A 106 -6.25 -7.87 -15.99
N LYS A 107 -5.04 -8.44 -15.91
CA LYS A 107 -4.79 -9.85 -15.55
C LYS A 107 -4.20 -10.02 -14.15
N THR A 108 -4.39 -9.02 -13.29
CA THR A 108 -3.88 -9.04 -11.93
C THR A 108 -4.99 -9.25 -10.92
N TRP A 109 -4.60 -9.54 -9.69
CA TRP A 109 -5.45 -9.54 -8.51
C TRP A 109 -5.07 -8.40 -7.59
N LEU A 110 -6.07 -7.88 -6.90
CA LEU A 110 -5.87 -6.86 -5.87
C LEU A 110 -5.48 -7.53 -4.55
N ARG A 111 -4.37 -7.07 -3.97
CA ARG A 111 -3.91 -7.42 -2.63
C ARG A 111 -3.82 -6.16 -1.80
N ILE A 112 -4.48 -6.13 -0.65
CA ILE A 112 -4.40 -5.00 0.28
C ILE A 112 -4.01 -5.51 1.66
N GLU A 113 -2.95 -4.95 2.21
CA GLU A 113 -2.43 -5.27 3.53
C GLU A 113 -2.40 -4.02 4.41
N TYR A 114 -2.95 -4.14 5.60
CA TYR A 114 -2.83 -3.15 6.67
C TYR A 114 -1.69 -3.56 7.61
N THR A 115 -0.67 -2.71 7.68
CA THR A 115 0.53 -2.96 8.48
C THR A 115 0.62 -2.03 9.67
N GLN A 116 1.17 -2.57 10.77
CA GLN A 116 1.44 -1.85 11.99
C GLN A 116 2.86 -2.17 12.44
N ASP A 117 3.73 -1.17 12.44
CA ASP A 117 5.13 -1.26 12.85
C ASP A 117 5.35 -0.50 14.16
N GLN A 118 6.16 -1.07 15.06
CA GLN A 118 6.49 -0.51 16.36
C GLN A 118 8.01 -0.46 16.58
N ALA A 119 8.43 0.02 17.74
CA ALA A 119 9.83 0.18 18.09
C ALA A 119 10.68 -1.07 17.79
N GLY A 120 11.75 -0.89 17.02
CA GLY A 120 12.66 -1.96 16.59
C GLY A 120 12.44 -2.44 15.16
N TYR A 121 11.28 -2.16 14.55
CA TYR A 121 11.02 -2.52 13.16
C TYR A 121 11.95 -1.77 12.19
N TYR A 122 12.49 -2.51 11.23
CA TYR A 122 13.15 -1.97 10.05
C TYR A 122 13.00 -2.96 8.89
N LEU A 123 13.20 -2.47 7.67
CA LEU A 123 13.18 -3.27 6.46
C LEU A 123 14.36 -2.84 5.58
N GLN A 124 15.24 -3.79 5.30
CA GLN A 124 16.42 -3.55 4.46
C GLN A 124 16.00 -3.08 3.06
N PRO A 125 16.84 -2.29 2.36
CA PRO A 125 16.64 -1.99 0.96
C PRO A 125 16.38 -3.27 0.17
N HIS A 126 15.27 -3.32 -0.55
CA HIS A 126 14.88 -4.42 -1.41
C HIS A 126 14.15 -3.89 -2.63
N THR A 127 13.98 -4.77 -3.61
CA THR A 127 13.08 -4.58 -4.73
C THR A 127 11.97 -5.62 -4.68
N ASP A 128 10.90 -5.34 -5.42
CA ASP A 128 9.74 -6.21 -5.51
C ASP A 128 9.83 -7.17 -6.72
N THR A 129 11.00 -7.37 -7.33
CA THR A 129 11.13 -8.10 -8.61
C THR A 129 11.02 -9.62 -8.50
N ILE A 130 11.16 -10.18 -7.31
CA ILE A 130 10.98 -11.62 -7.06
C ILE A 130 9.48 -11.96 -7.04
N ASP A 131 8.66 -11.01 -6.60
CA ASP A 131 7.22 -11.11 -6.55
C ASP A 131 6.61 -10.64 -7.89
N PRO A 132 5.54 -11.28 -8.41
CA PRO A 132 4.87 -10.81 -9.62
C PRO A 132 4.01 -9.54 -9.39
N LYS A 133 4.49 -8.58 -8.58
CA LYS A 133 3.84 -7.28 -8.34
C LYS A 133 3.99 -6.41 -9.59
N ARG A 134 2.87 -5.84 -10.04
CA ARG A 134 2.78 -5.00 -11.24
C ARG A 134 2.69 -3.52 -10.90
N PHE A 135 2.23 -3.21 -9.71
CA PHE A 135 2.13 -1.85 -9.18
C PHE A 135 2.01 -1.93 -7.66
N THR A 136 2.64 -0.98 -6.97
CA THR A 136 2.64 -0.87 -5.52
C THR A 136 2.21 0.54 -5.13
N LEU A 137 1.33 0.64 -4.12
CA LEU A 137 0.89 1.88 -3.49
C LEU A 137 0.95 1.70 -1.97
N VAL A 138 1.74 2.55 -1.31
CA VAL A 138 1.89 2.57 0.15
C VAL A 138 1.28 3.84 0.69
N ILE A 139 0.13 3.73 1.35
CA ILE A 139 -0.59 4.84 1.98
C ILE A 139 -0.18 4.92 3.45
N THR A 140 0.30 6.06 3.92
CA THR A 140 0.65 6.26 5.33
C THR A 140 -0.59 6.66 6.13
N LEU A 141 -0.78 6.02 7.29
CA LEU A 141 -1.94 6.24 8.17
C LEU A 141 -1.51 6.69 9.59
N PRO A 142 -0.69 7.75 9.73
CA PRO A 142 -0.21 8.18 11.03
C PRO A 142 -1.35 8.69 11.90
N THR A 143 -1.29 8.39 13.21
CA THR A 143 -2.24 8.91 14.21
C THR A 143 -1.62 9.97 15.12
N ALA A 144 -0.38 10.37 14.84
CA ALA A 144 0.36 11.39 15.56
C ALA A 144 1.31 12.11 14.59
N LEU A 145 1.48 13.43 14.79
CA LEU A 145 2.21 14.32 13.89
C LEU A 145 3.66 13.88 13.64
N HIS A 146 4.35 13.37 14.68
CA HIS A 146 5.74 12.92 14.55
C HIS A 146 5.90 11.65 13.70
N LEU A 147 4.81 10.91 13.43
CA LEU A 147 4.81 9.73 12.56
C LEU A 147 4.59 10.09 11.08
N GLU A 148 4.19 11.31 10.75
CA GLU A 148 3.92 11.72 9.36
C GLU A 148 5.14 11.62 8.46
N ALA A 149 6.33 11.87 9.01
CA ALA A 149 7.60 11.76 8.30
C ALA A 149 8.10 10.31 8.18
N MET A 150 7.37 9.30 8.69
CA MET A 150 7.76 7.89 8.66
C MET A 150 7.18 7.15 7.44
N GLY A 151 7.36 7.72 6.24
CA GLY A 151 7.04 7.06 4.97
C GLY A 151 7.96 5.87 4.65
N THR A 152 8.05 5.56 3.37
CA THR A 152 8.97 4.56 2.79
C THR A 152 10.28 5.24 2.44
N ASP A 153 11.40 4.64 2.82
CA ASP A 153 12.72 5.11 2.41
C ASP A 153 13.03 4.63 1.00
N LEU A 154 13.52 5.54 0.16
CA LEU A 154 13.94 5.30 -1.22
C LEU A 154 15.46 5.36 -1.32
N TYR A 155 16.04 4.45 -2.08
CA TYR A 155 17.48 4.31 -2.26
C TYR A 155 17.85 4.38 -3.73
N ASP A 156 19.09 4.76 -4.02
CA ASP A 156 19.68 4.58 -5.34
C ASP A 156 20.15 3.12 -5.55
N THR A 157 20.74 2.86 -6.71
CA THR A 157 21.22 1.53 -7.14
C THR A 157 22.40 1.02 -6.32
N ASP A 158 23.11 1.92 -5.64
CA ASP A 158 24.22 1.60 -4.72
C ASP A 158 23.71 1.46 -3.27
N HIS A 159 22.38 1.43 -3.07
CA HIS A 159 21.68 1.38 -1.78
C HIS A 159 21.96 2.59 -0.87
N ASN A 160 22.38 3.73 -1.42
CA ASN A 160 22.46 4.97 -0.65
C ASN A 160 21.06 5.53 -0.44
N TYR A 161 20.79 6.02 0.76
CA TYR A 161 19.54 6.71 1.07
C TYR A 161 19.40 7.97 0.23
N VAL A 162 18.23 8.14 -0.41
CA VAL A 162 17.90 9.33 -1.21
C VAL A 162 16.83 10.17 -0.54
N SER A 163 15.71 9.57 -0.16
CA SER A 163 14.61 10.29 0.49
C SER A 163 13.67 9.36 1.24
N THR A 164 12.74 9.94 2.01
CA THR A 164 11.61 9.23 2.61
C THR A 164 10.32 9.83 2.05
N GLN A 165 9.43 8.99 1.52
CA GLN A 165 8.17 9.41 0.91
C GLN A 165 7.01 8.48 1.31
N PRO A 166 5.80 8.99 1.53
CA PRO A 166 5.45 10.40 1.72
C PRO A 166 5.89 10.89 3.11
N ARG A 167 5.83 12.21 3.35
CA ARG A 167 6.09 12.83 4.67
C ARG A 167 4.87 13.57 5.22
N THR A 168 3.67 13.04 5.01
CA THR A 168 2.38 13.67 5.35
C THR A 168 1.38 12.64 5.88
N ILE A 169 0.35 13.08 6.63
CA ILE A 169 -0.84 12.25 6.89
C ILE A 169 -1.52 11.90 5.57
N ASN A 170 -1.99 10.66 5.44
CA ASN A 170 -2.81 10.22 4.30
C ASN A 170 -2.12 10.46 2.94
N GLY A 171 -0.79 10.59 2.97
CA GLY A 171 0.01 10.61 1.78
C GLY A 171 0.17 9.19 1.26
N ALA A 172 0.57 9.07 0.00
CA ALA A 172 0.99 7.78 -0.52
C ALA A 172 2.19 7.88 -1.42
N LEU A 173 2.96 6.80 -1.45
CA LEU A 173 3.99 6.54 -2.44
C LEU A 173 3.46 5.47 -3.39
N ALA A 174 3.46 5.74 -4.69
CA ALA A 174 3.17 4.74 -5.71
C ALA A 174 4.35 4.54 -6.65
N PHE A 175 4.54 3.31 -7.13
CA PHE A 175 5.57 2.98 -8.12
C PHE A 175 5.24 1.67 -8.86
N VAL A 176 5.88 1.50 -10.02
CA VAL A 176 5.87 0.24 -10.76
C VAL A 176 7.15 -0.52 -10.37
N PRO A 177 7.05 -1.72 -9.78
CA PRO A 177 8.20 -2.53 -9.41
C PRO A 177 9.21 -2.75 -10.55
N GLY A 178 10.50 -2.66 -10.26
CA GLY A 178 11.59 -2.89 -11.20
C GLY A 178 12.92 -3.18 -10.49
N SER A 179 13.96 -3.54 -11.24
CA SER A 179 15.29 -3.89 -10.67
C SER A 179 15.97 -2.73 -9.94
N GLU A 180 15.58 -1.50 -10.26
CA GLU A 180 16.14 -0.27 -9.68
C GLU A 180 15.23 0.33 -8.60
N THR A 181 14.07 -0.27 -8.31
CA THR A 181 13.09 0.32 -7.38
C THR A 181 13.42 -0.01 -5.93
N TRP A 182 14.63 0.35 -5.50
CA TRP A 182 15.13 0.06 -4.16
C TRP A 182 14.41 0.89 -3.10
N HIS A 183 13.74 0.21 -2.19
CA HIS A 183 12.97 0.85 -1.13
C HIS A 183 13.00 0.02 0.15
N GLY A 184 12.59 0.61 1.26
CA GLY A 184 12.56 -0.07 2.55
C GLY A 184 12.18 0.86 3.69
N PHE A 185 12.66 0.55 4.88
CA PHE A 185 12.50 1.38 6.06
C PHE A 185 13.74 1.24 6.95
N SER A 186 14.66 2.19 6.84
CA SER A 186 15.91 2.24 7.60
C SER A 186 15.66 2.18 9.12
N LYS A 187 16.62 1.60 9.83
CA LYS A 187 16.57 1.47 11.29
C LYS A 187 16.55 2.86 11.94
N LYS A 188 15.39 3.24 12.48
CA LYS A 188 15.17 4.51 13.18
C LYS A 188 14.15 4.33 14.32
N PRO A 189 14.18 5.16 15.38
CA PRO A 189 13.22 5.05 16.47
C PRO A 189 11.78 5.27 15.99
N ILE A 190 10.89 4.32 16.28
CA ILE A 190 9.43 4.47 16.10
C ILE A 190 8.82 4.73 17.49
N GLN A 191 8.32 5.95 17.70
CA GLN A 191 7.60 6.31 18.92
C GLN A 191 6.10 6.11 18.71
N GLY A 192 5.54 4.99 19.19
CA GLY A 192 4.15 4.61 18.94
C GLY A 192 4.03 3.60 17.79
N ILE A 193 2.95 3.68 17.01
CA ILE A 193 2.63 2.71 15.96
C ILE A 193 2.60 3.41 14.59
N ARG A 194 3.55 3.06 13.73
CA ARG A 194 3.56 3.44 12.31
C ARG A 194 2.59 2.54 11.56
N ARG A 195 1.62 3.12 10.86
CA ARG A 195 0.58 2.37 10.14
C ARG A 195 0.66 2.65 8.66
N SER A 196 0.48 1.62 7.85
CA SER A 196 0.37 1.79 6.40
C SER A 196 -0.70 0.88 5.82
N LEU A 197 -1.26 1.28 4.69
CA LEU A 197 -2.01 0.40 3.80
C LEU A 197 -1.15 0.17 2.56
N ILE A 198 -0.77 -1.09 2.32
CA ILE A 198 0.04 -1.49 1.17
C ILE A 198 -0.89 -2.19 0.18
N LEU A 199 -1.13 -1.54 -0.95
CA LEU A 199 -1.88 -2.09 -2.06
C LEU A 199 -0.92 -2.55 -3.13
N ASN A 200 -1.16 -3.76 -3.64
CA ASN A 200 -0.43 -4.31 -4.78
C ASN A 200 -1.43 -4.84 -5.79
N TYR A 201 -1.11 -4.68 -7.06
CA TYR A 201 -1.71 -5.49 -8.13
C TYR A 201 -0.73 -6.59 -8.49
N VAL A 202 -1.10 -7.84 -8.23
CA VAL A 202 -0.22 -9.01 -8.37
C VAL A 202 -0.64 -9.86 -9.56
N GLY A 203 0.32 -10.30 -10.36
CA GLY A 203 0.11 -11.06 -11.59
C GLY A 203 0.07 -12.57 -11.38
N ASP A 204 -0.01 -13.28 -12.51
CA ASP A 204 0.12 -14.74 -12.54
C ASP A 204 1.46 -15.18 -11.90
N GLY A 205 1.42 -16.27 -11.13
CA GLY A 205 2.56 -16.76 -10.33
C GLY A 205 2.57 -16.25 -8.89
N TRP A 206 1.63 -15.39 -8.49
CA TRP A 206 1.44 -15.06 -7.07
C TRP A 206 1.07 -16.34 -6.29
N PRO A 207 1.80 -16.69 -5.22
CA PRO A 207 1.81 -18.06 -4.70
C PRO A 207 0.54 -18.45 -3.93
N GLN A 208 -0.30 -17.49 -3.56
CA GLN A 208 -1.37 -17.69 -2.58
C GLN A 208 -2.59 -16.81 -2.82
N THR A 209 -3.78 -17.30 -2.47
CA THR A 209 -5.04 -16.56 -2.67
C THR A 209 -5.59 -15.96 -1.38
N LEU A 210 -5.09 -16.37 -0.21
CA LEU A 210 -5.62 -15.99 1.10
C LEU A 210 -5.41 -14.51 1.44
N ASP A 211 -4.41 -13.87 0.83
CA ASP A 211 -4.10 -12.45 1.02
C ASP A 211 -4.71 -11.55 -0.07
N LEU A 212 -5.35 -12.14 -1.07
CA LEU A 212 -6.04 -11.40 -2.13
C LEU A 212 -7.37 -10.88 -1.63
N SER A 213 -7.75 -9.69 -2.08
CA SER A 213 -9.04 -9.11 -1.74
C SER A 213 -10.18 -9.86 -2.43
N PHE A 214 -10.02 -10.21 -3.71
CA PHE A 214 -11.01 -10.92 -4.53
C PHE A 214 -10.33 -12.09 -5.26
N PRO A 215 -10.08 -13.23 -4.59
CA PRO A 215 -9.30 -14.31 -5.19
C PRO A 215 -9.97 -14.91 -6.45
N GLU A 216 -11.29 -14.83 -6.55
CA GLU A 216 -12.07 -15.33 -7.68
C GLU A 216 -12.14 -14.35 -8.87
N PHE A 217 -11.78 -13.07 -8.65
CA PHE A 217 -11.97 -12.01 -9.64
C PHE A 217 -10.69 -11.23 -9.91
N ARG A 218 -10.26 -11.22 -11.16
CA ARG A 218 -9.21 -10.32 -11.60
C ARG A 218 -9.72 -8.87 -11.61
N VAL A 219 -8.81 -7.92 -11.49
CA VAL A 219 -9.18 -6.50 -11.42
C VAL A 219 -9.92 -6.03 -12.66
N GLY A 220 -10.91 -5.16 -12.47
CA GLY A 220 -11.84 -4.74 -13.52
C GLY A 220 -12.91 -5.77 -13.90
N GLN A 221 -12.89 -6.99 -13.34
CA GLN A 221 -14.04 -7.90 -13.36
C GLN A 221 -14.97 -7.60 -12.19
N SER A 222 -16.27 -7.69 -12.41
CA SER A 222 -17.27 -7.46 -11.37
C SER A 222 -17.23 -8.59 -10.33
N ALA A 223 -17.16 -8.20 -9.06
CA ALA A 223 -17.19 -9.05 -7.88
C ALA A 223 -18.34 -8.70 -6.94
#